data_AF-A0A2V4GSS1-F1
#
_entry.id   AF-A0A2V4GSS1-F1
#
_cell.length_a   1.000
_cell.length_b   1.000
_cell.length_c   1.000
_cell.angle_alpha   90.00
_cell.angle_beta   90.00
_cell.angle_gamma   90.00
#
_symmetry.space_group_name_H-M   'P 1'
#
loop_
_entity.id
_entity.type
_entity.pdbx_description
1 polymer ?
#
loop_
_entity_poly.entity_id
_entity_poly.type
_entity_poly.pdbx_seq_one_letter_code
_entity_poly.pdbx_strand_id
1 'polypeptide(L)'
;MGGQKSWHGVDRSLFNWYPIIDESKCDSCGMCLLTCGNDVFRWDGSRNMPLVGNPGKCVIGCTTCGKLCPEDAISFPDDPKKYVKDAILKYKIFPEVKHELQERIDKFPDHSVHLEAIKND
;
A
#
# COMPACT_ATOMS: atom_id res chain seq x y z
N MET A 1 1.57 -14.98 17.84
CA MET A 1 1.50 -13.53 17.52
C MET A 1 2.37 -13.28 16.30
N GLY A 2 1.82 -12.59 15.28
CA GLY A 2 2.50 -12.35 13.99
C GLY A 2 1.93 -13.20 12.85
N GLY A 3 0.60 -13.16 12.63
CA GLY A 3 -0.03 -13.84 11.50
C GLY A 3 0.63 -13.44 10.18
N GLN A 4 0.90 -14.43 9.34
CA GLN A 4 1.41 -14.23 7.99
C GLN A 4 0.56 -13.17 7.30
N LYS A 5 1.20 -12.07 6.89
CA LYS A 5 0.52 -11.00 6.18
C LYS A 5 0.15 -11.56 4.82
N SER A 6 -1.11 -11.89 4.60
CA SER A 6 -1.65 -12.18 3.27
C SER A 6 -2.20 -10.89 2.66
N TRP A 7 -2.27 -10.86 1.34
CA TRP A 7 -3.04 -9.87 0.59
C TRP A 7 -4.15 -10.62 -0.14
N HIS A 8 -5.37 -10.53 0.39
CA HIS A 8 -6.55 -11.20 -0.14
C HIS A 8 -6.33 -12.71 -0.35
N GLY A 9 -5.92 -13.40 0.71
CA GLY A 9 -5.67 -14.85 0.70
C GLY A 9 -4.34 -15.30 0.09
N VAL A 10 -3.54 -14.39 -0.48
CA VAL A 10 -2.24 -14.72 -1.09
C VAL A 10 -1.09 -14.28 -0.18
N ASP A 11 -0.08 -15.12 0.01
CA ASP A 11 1.10 -14.77 0.79
C ASP A 11 1.77 -13.49 0.23
N ARG A 12 1.94 -12.47 1.10
CA ARG A 12 2.57 -11.19 0.76
C ARG A 12 3.99 -11.35 0.21
N SER A 13 4.69 -12.42 0.58
CA SER A 13 6.05 -12.71 0.11
C SER A 13 6.14 -12.93 -1.42
N LEU A 14 5.02 -13.28 -2.07
CA LEU A 14 4.94 -13.51 -3.52
C LEU A 14 4.87 -12.24 -4.36
N PHE A 15 4.87 -11.06 -3.73
CA PHE A 15 4.72 -9.77 -4.40
C PHE A 15 5.96 -8.90 -4.23
N ASN A 16 6.61 -8.61 -5.36
CA ASN A 16 7.69 -7.66 -5.45
C ASN A 16 7.15 -6.23 -5.68
N TRP A 17 6.41 -5.70 -4.70
CA TRP A 17 5.90 -4.33 -4.70
C TRP A 17 6.37 -3.58 -3.46
N TYR A 18 7.23 -2.58 -3.64
CA TYR A 18 7.70 -1.64 -2.61
C TYR A 18 8.38 -0.45 -3.31
N PRO A 19 8.50 0.71 -2.63
CA PRO A 19 9.16 1.88 -3.22
C PRO A 19 10.66 1.63 -3.43
N ILE A 20 11.24 2.27 -4.45
CA ILE A 20 12.68 2.33 -4.71
C ILE A 20 13.09 3.79 -4.60
N ILE A 21 14.12 4.08 -3.81
CA ILE A 21 14.62 5.45 -3.60
C ILE A 21 15.82 5.69 -4.51
N ASP A 22 15.74 6.71 -5.35
CA ASP A 22 16.87 7.28 -6.09
C ASP A 22 17.61 8.27 -5.18
N GLU A 23 18.68 7.79 -4.57
CA GLU A 23 19.50 8.56 -3.64
C GLU A 23 20.19 9.77 -4.31
N SER A 24 20.32 9.79 -5.64
CA SER A 24 20.91 10.93 -6.35
C SER A 24 19.96 12.14 -6.44
N LYS A 25 18.66 11.91 -6.30
CA LYS A 25 17.61 12.94 -6.31
C LYS A 25 17.09 13.27 -4.93
N CYS A 26 17.18 12.32 -3.99
CA CYS A 26 16.60 12.50 -2.68
C CYS A 26 17.35 13.55 -1.87
N ASP A 27 16.62 14.54 -1.36
CA ASP A 27 17.11 15.67 -0.55
C ASP A 27 17.08 15.41 0.96
N SER A 28 16.78 14.17 1.38
CA SER A 28 16.63 13.79 2.78
C SER A 28 15.53 14.57 3.55
N CYS A 29 14.45 15.01 2.90
CA CYS A 29 13.35 15.70 3.60
C CYS A 29 12.57 14.81 4.59
N GLY A 30 12.62 13.48 4.46
CA GLY A 30 11.94 12.54 5.35
C GLY A 30 10.42 12.44 5.18
N MET A 31 9.82 13.14 4.20
CA MET A 31 8.37 13.10 3.92
C MET A 31 7.85 11.65 3.77
N CYS A 32 8.60 10.80 3.05
CA CYS A 32 8.23 9.40 2.83
C CYS A 32 8.10 8.59 4.14
N LEU A 33 8.96 8.86 5.12
CA LEU A 33 8.94 8.21 6.43
C LEU A 33 7.73 8.64 7.25
N LEU A 34 7.39 9.93 7.22
CA LEU A 34 6.31 10.50 8.02
C LEU A 34 4.92 10.22 7.43
N THR A 35 4.76 10.19 6.11
CA THR A 35 3.46 9.95 5.48
C THR A 35 3.11 8.47 5.36
N CYS A 36 4.09 7.56 5.38
CA CYS A 36 3.82 6.14 5.24
C CYS A 36 3.25 5.53 6.53
N GLY A 37 1.93 5.42 6.64
CA GLY A 37 1.25 4.79 7.77
C GLY A 37 1.49 3.27 7.93
N ASN A 38 2.23 2.64 7.02
CA ASN A 38 2.48 1.20 7.03
C ASN A 38 3.90 0.81 7.50
N ASP A 39 4.68 1.74 8.06
CA ASP A 39 5.99 1.44 8.64
C ASP A 39 6.99 0.83 7.61
N VAL A 40 6.95 1.30 6.37
CA VAL A 40 7.80 0.82 5.26
C VAL A 40 9.22 1.37 5.35
N PHE A 41 9.36 2.64 5.70
CA PHE A 41 10.64 3.35 5.68
C PHE A 41 11.34 3.33 7.05
N ARG A 42 12.65 3.52 7.03
CA ARG A 42 13.51 3.79 8.20
C ARG A 42 14.41 4.98 7.89
N TRP A 43 15.06 5.50 8.92
CA TRP A 43 16.08 6.54 8.78
C TRP A 43 17.47 5.95 8.99
N ASP A 44 18.37 6.15 8.02
CA ASP A 44 19.79 5.88 8.21
C ASP A 44 20.42 7.10 8.90
N GLY A 45 20.68 6.99 10.21
CA GLY A 45 21.29 8.08 10.97
C GLY A 45 22.74 8.39 10.57
N SER A 46 23.45 7.44 9.96
CA SER A 46 24.84 7.63 9.53
C SER A 46 24.93 8.39 8.21
N ARG A 47 23.98 8.13 7.31
CA ARG A 47 23.89 8.77 5.98
C ARG A 47 22.96 9.98 5.96
N ASN A 48 22.18 10.16 7.03
CA ASN A 48 21.11 11.15 7.15
C ASN A 48 20.10 11.06 5.99
N MET A 49 19.68 9.83 5.64
CA MET A 49 18.82 9.56 4.48
C MET A 49 17.73 8.53 4.80
N PRO A 50 16.57 8.58 4.14
CA PRO A 50 15.56 7.53 4.27
C PRO A 50 15.99 6.26 3.53
N LEU A 51 15.58 5.11 4.06
CA LEU A 51 15.75 3.80 3.40
C LEU A 51 14.49 2.95 3.53
N VAL A 52 14.35 1.94 2.67
CA VAL A 52 13.24 0.98 2.71
C VAL A 52 13.57 -0.14 3.70
N GLY A 53 13.06 -0.04 4.93
CA GLY A 53 13.39 -0.99 6.00
C GLY A 53 12.46 -2.20 6.05
N ASN A 54 11.17 -2.03 5.70
CA ASN A 54 10.18 -3.11 5.71
C ASN A 54 9.39 -3.16 4.39
N PRO A 55 10.00 -3.64 3.29
CA PRO A 55 9.34 -3.67 1.98
C PRO A 55 8.03 -4.46 2.00
N GLY A 56 7.96 -5.55 2.76
CA GLY A 56 6.76 -6.39 2.91
C GLY A 56 5.56 -5.70 3.58
N LYS A 57 5.74 -4.52 4.20
CA LYS A 57 4.62 -3.72 4.71
C LYS A 57 4.03 -2.76 3.68
N CYS A 58 4.66 -2.58 2.52
CA CYS A 58 4.09 -1.75 1.47
C CYS A 58 2.80 -2.39 0.96
N VAL A 59 1.71 -1.61 0.94
CA VAL A 59 0.42 -2.02 0.36
C VAL A 59 0.58 -2.17 -1.14
N ILE A 60 0.18 -3.31 -1.68
CA ILE A 60 0.32 -3.63 -3.10
C ILE A 60 -0.48 -2.61 -3.93
N GLY A 61 0.19 -1.97 -4.89
CA GLY A 61 -0.38 -0.91 -5.73
C GLY A 61 -0.39 0.49 -5.10
N CYS A 62 -0.05 0.66 -3.83
CA CYS A 62 0.08 1.98 -3.21
C CYS A 62 1.31 2.71 -3.76
N THR A 63 1.13 3.98 -4.12
CA THR A 63 2.18 4.86 -4.70
C THR A 63 2.28 6.22 -4.00
N THR A 64 1.63 6.39 -2.85
CA THR A 64 1.47 7.70 -2.19
C THR A 64 2.80 8.38 -1.86
N CYS A 65 3.79 7.64 -1.34
CA CYS A 65 5.10 8.23 -1.03
C CYS A 65 5.86 8.70 -2.29
N GLY A 66 5.64 8.07 -3.44
CA GLY A 66 6.15 8.54 -4.74
C GLY A 66 5.51 9.85 -5.15
N LYS A 67 4.17 9.90 -5.12
CA LYS A 67 3.40 11.10 -5.50
C LYS A 67 3.64 12.32 -4.61
N LEU A 68 4.05 12.11 -3.37
CA LEU A 68 4.31 13.18 -2.39
C LEU A 68 5.79 13.54 -2.29
N CYS A 69 6.68 12.85 -3.02
CA CYS A 69 8.09 13.19 -3.04
C CYS A 69 8.28 14.41 -3.95
N PRO A 70 8.73 15.57 -3.42
CA PRO A 70 8.89 16.78 -4.24
C PRO A 70 10.01 16.65 -5.28
N GLU A 71 10.99 15.78 -5.02
CA GLU A 71 12.16 15.56 -5.88
C GLU A 71 11.97 14.42 -6.89
N ASP A 72 10.78 13.82 -6.96
CA ASP A 72 10.50 12.63 -7.77
C ASP A 72 11.54 11.49 -7.56
N ALA A 73 12.05 11.37 -6.33
CA ALA A 73 13.11 10.45 -5.96
C ALA A 73 12.59 9.03 -5.62
N ILE A 74 11.29 8.78 -5.68
CA ILE A 74 10.70 7.49 -5.33
C ILE A 74 9.93 6.91 -6.52
N SER A 75 10.34 5.71 -6.94
CA SER A 75 9.69 4.94 -8.00
C SER A 75 9.17 3.59 -7.50
N PHE A 76 8.47 2.86 -8.37
CA PHE A 76 7.90 1.55 -8.09
C PHE A 76 8.21 0.57 -9.23
N PRO A 77 8.13 -0.75 -8.99
CA PRO A 77 8.58 -1.76 -9.96
C PRO A 77 7.80 -1.80 -11.29
N ASP A 78 6.55 -1.34 -11.30
CA ASP A 78 5.70 -1.27 -12.49
C ASP A 78 4.58 -0.22 -12.27
N ASP A 79 3.77 0.04 -13.29
CA ASP A 79 2.51 0.78 -13.13
C ASP A 79 1.60 0.06 -12.10
N PRO A 80 1.07 0.78 -11.09
CA PRO A 80 0.30 0.17 -10.01
C PRO A 80 -0.96 -0.53 -10.49
N LYS A 81 -1.66 0.03 -11.48
CA LYS A 81 -2.90 -0.52 -12.00
C LYS A 81 -2.64 -1.82 -12.78
N LYS A 82 -1.60 -1.81 -13.61
CA LYS A 82 -1.14 -3.00 -14.34
C LYS A 82 -0.71 -4.09 -13.36
N TYR A 83 0.17 -3.78 -12.42
CA TYR A 83 0.69 -4.76 -11.45
C TYR A 83 -0.44 -5.43 -10.64
N VAL A 84 -1.37 -4.63 -10.11
CA VAL A 84 -2.53 -5.13 -9.36
C VAL A 84 -3.43 -6.00 -10.24
N LYS A 85 -3.71 -5.58 -11.47
CA LYS A 85 -4.51 -6.38 -12.41
C LYS A 85 -3.86 -7.73 -12.69
N ASP A 86 -2.57 -7.74 -12.99
CA ASP A 86 -1.80 -8.96 -13.29
C ASP A 86 -1.80 -9.90 -12.08
N ALA A 87 -1.60 -9.36 -10.88
CA ALA A 87 -1.69 -10.10 -9.62
C ALA A 87 -3.06 -10.73 -9.37
N ILE A 88 -4.14 -9.97 -9.56
CA ILE A 88 -5.52 -10.45 -9.38
C ILE A 88 -5.81 -11.64 -10.31
N LEU A 89 -5.40 -11.54 -11.57
CA LEU A 89 -5.59 -12.60 -12.56
C LEU A 89 -4.74 -13.83 -12.24
N LYS A 90 -3.44 -13.63 -11.95
CA LYS A 90 -2.49 -14.71 -11.67
C LYS A 90 -2.90 -15.55 -10.47
N TYR A 91 -3.31 -14.91 -9.38
CA TYR A 91 -3.63 -15.59 -8.12
C TYR A 91 -5.13 -15.78 -7.89
N LYS A 92 -5.98 -15.43 -8.86
CA LYS A 92 -7.45 -15.57 -8.79
C LYS A 92 -8.03 -14.95 -7.52
N ILE A 93 -7.70 -13.68 -7.27
CA ILE A 93 -7.98 -12.99 -5.99
C ILE A 93 -9.46 -12.60 -5.81
N PHE A 94 -10.22 -12.41 -6.88
CA PHE A 94 -11.59 -11.87 -6.80
C PHE A 94 -12.58 -12.63 -5.90
N PRO A 95 -12.60 -13.98 -5.86
CA PRO A 95 -13.47 -14.70 -4.93
C PRO A 95 -13.21 -14.34 -3.47
N GLU A 96 -11.93 -14.25 -3.07
CA GLU A 96 -11.56 -13.88 -1.69
C GLU A 96 -11.95 -12.43 -1.38
N VAL A 97 -11.72 -11.50 -2.30
CA VAL A 97 -12.13 -10.09 -2.13
C VAL A 97 -13.65 -9.97 -1.92
N LYS A 98 -14.45 -10.75 -2.63
CA LYS A 98 -15.91 -10.77 -2.44
C LYS A 98 -16.30 -11.31 -1.06
N HIS A 99 -15.61 -12.34 -0.60
CA HIS A 99 -15.81 -12.92 0.72
C HIS A 99 -15.47 -11.90 1.83
N GLU A 100 -14.26 -11.33 1.80
CA GLU A 100 -13.82 -10.31 2.76
C GLU A 100 -14.73 -9.07 2.78
N LEU A 101 -15.24 -8.65 1.62
CA LEU A 101 -16.19 -7.54 1.54
C LEU A 101 -17.49 -7.87 2.29
N GLN A 102 -18.05 -9.06 2.07
CA GLN A 102 -19.27 -9.49 2.74
C GLN A 102 -19.05 -9.55 4.26
N GLU A 103 -17.96 -10.16 4.71
CA GLU A 103 -17.59 -10.21 6.13
C GLU A 103 -17.47 -8.82 6.75
N ARG A 104 -16.88 -7.85 6.02
CA ARG A 104 -16.74 -6.48 6.51
C ARG A 104 -18.10 -5.79 6.66
N ILE A 105 -19.01 -5.97 5.72
CA ILE A 105 -20.35 -5.37 5.76
C ILE A 105 -21.17 -6.01 6.89
N ASP A 106 -21.11 -7.33 7.03
CA ASP A 106 -21.83 -8.05 8.09
C ASP A 106 -21.33 -7.66 9.49
N LYS A 107 -20.01 -7.45 9.62
CA LYS A 107 -19.37 -7.06 10.89
C LYS A 107 -19.58 -5.58 11.24
N PHE A 108 -19.66 -4.71 10.24
CA PHE A 108 -19.78 -3.26 10.41
C PHE A 108 -20.95 -2.74 9.56
N PRO A 109 -22.20 -2.89 10.05
CA PRO A 109 -23.39 -2.53 9.27
C PRO A 109 -23.41 -1.05 8.84
N ASP A 110 -22.76 -0.16 9.59
CA ASP A 110 -22.61 1.27 9.27
C ASP A 110 -21.71 1.54 8.05
N HIS A 111 -20.92 0.56 7.59
CA HIS A 111 -20.21 0.62 6.32
C HIS A 111 -21.11 0.37 5.09
N SER A 112 -22.34 -0.13 5.29
CA SER A 112 -23.33 -0.34 4.22
C SER A 112 -24.41 0.72 4.31
N VAL A 113 -24.22 1.83 3.62
CA VAL A 113 -25.17 2.96 3.59
C VAL A 113 -26.03 2.93 2.32
N HIS A 114 -27.32 3.23 2.48
CA HIS A 114 -28.22 3.54 1.37
C HIS A 114 -28.33 5.06 1.23
N LEU A 115 -27.95 5.62 0.07
CA LEU A 115 -27.84 7.07 -0.16
C LEU A 115 -29.19 7.82 -0.20
N GLU A 116 -30.32 7.15 0.01
CA GLU A 116 -31.66 7.74 -0.06
C GLU A 116 -32.02 8.64 1.14
N ALA A 117 -31.12 8.81 2.12
CA ALA A 117 -31.35 9.59 3.34
C ALA A 117 -30.78 11.04 3.34
N ILE A 118 -30.26 11.57 2.23
CA ILE A 118 -29.58 12.90 2.16
C ILE A 118 -30.37 13.92 1.31
N LYS A 119 -31.69 13.77 1.20
CA LYS A 119 -32.56 14.80 0.63
C LYS A 119 -33.67 15.08 1.62
N ASN A 120 -33.40 15.95 2.60
CA ASN A 120 -34.34 16.84 3.30
C ASN A 120 -33.63 17.34 4.57
N ASP A 121 -32.98 18.50 4.46
CA ASP A 121 -32.94 19.58 5.45
C ASP A 121 -32.20 20.79 4.85
#